data_AF-A0A0P0SMQ9-F1
#
_entry.id   AF-A0A0P0SMQ9-F1
#
_cell.length_a   1.000
_cell.length_b   1.000
_cell.length_c   1.000
_cell.angle_alpha   90.00
_cell.angle_beta   90.00
_cell.angle_gamma   90.00
#
_symmetry.space_group_name_H-M   'P 1'
#
loop_
_entity.id
_entity.type
_entity.pdbx_description
1 polymer ?
#
loop_
_entity_poly.entity_id
_entity_poly.type
_entity_poly.pdbx_seq_one_letter_code
_entity_poly.pdbx_strand_id
1 'polypeptide(L)'
;MTTRDGDALTRTRDAAVGPGWFDRFYVNAHADTAAPFVMLGAGVYPAEGLVDGYASIVTETEQINLRVSSAADPADLPNAVGPLSWETVEPLRSWRIRLGDNPSGMTADLTWTARTAPWECAEVVLPGGDGSLLAFDHAFQSGTHEGWVEVDGTRHEVRGWTGQRDRSRGRRPATAGQGVHLWVQAQFPDECVAFMYDLDRSNQPTLLDGAVLGTDGGVDPIVAVGHDLGFDTDLEARPARLDLRTERGRRLGLRVDPTVRRGGFLAAAGYGSFHGRDHGPSHLEHDRWDLHAADRVPRALGYPLTDRLAKFVCEEDGTSRTGSGVYEFAHTRSPAYRYEPAAVSG
;
A
#
# COMPACT_ATOMS: atom_id res chain seq x y z
N MET A 1 -14.18 2.94 12.15
CA MET A 1 -15.24 2.29 11.32
C MET A 1 -14.56 1.35 10.31
N THR A 2 -14.89 0.06 10.30
CA THR A 2 -14.06 -1.02 9.73
C THR A 2 -14.64 -1.63 8.44
N THR A 3 -14.00 -2.64 7.80
CA THR A 3 -14.63 -3.34 6.64
C THR A 3 -16.00 -3.95 6.96
N ARG A 4 -16.36 -4.01 8.26
CA ARG A 4 -17.70 -4.29 8.78
C ARG A 4 -18.80 -3.34 8.27
N ASP A 5 -18.47 -2.13 7.82
CA ASP A 5 -19.44 -1.20 7.21
C ASP A 5 -19.71 -1.48 5.72
N GLY A 6 -19.20 -2.60 5.21
CA GLY A 6 -19.33 -3.02 3.82
C GLY A 6 -17.99 -2.92 3.10
N ASP A 7 -17.67 -3.94 2.31
CA ASP A 7 -16.36 -4.09 1.68
C ASP A 7 -16.15 -3.18 0.47
N ALA A 8 -17.20 -2.93 -0.31
CA ALA A 8 -17.16 -1.99 -1.43
C ALA A 8 -16.84 -0.57 -0.96
N LEU A 9 -16.18 0.22 -1.82
CA LEU A 9 -16.05 1.66 -1.58
C LEU A 9 -17.43 2.29 -1.39
N THR A 10 -17.46 3.31 -0.54
CA THR A 10 -18.64 4.12 -0.25
C THR A 10 -19.25 4.63 -1.55
N ARG A 11 -20.55 4.33 -1.75
CA ARG A 11 -21.29 4.72 -2.97
C ARG A 11 -22.17 5.94 -2.79
N THR A 12 -22.22 6.51 -1.59
CA THR A 12 -23.08 7.64 -1.26
C THR A 12 -22.45 8.48 -0.17
N ARG A 13 -22.75 9.77 -0.14
CA ARG A 13 -22.38 10.67 0.95
C ARG A 13 -23.17 10.34 2.20
N ASP A 14 -22.46 10.09 3.28
CA ASP A 14 -23.00 10.18 4.63
C ASP A 14 -23.00 11.66 5.07
N ALA A 15 -24.10 12.13 5.66
CA ALA A 15 -24.16 13.50 6.21
C ALA A 15 -23.10 13.72 7.31
N ALA A 16 -22.61 12.65 7.93
CA ALA A 16 -21.54 12.69 8.93
C ALA A 16 -20.13 12.90 8.35
N VAL A 17 -19.91 12.64 7.05
CA VAL A 17 -18.59 12.82 6.43
C VAL A 17 -18.43 14.26 5.91
N GLY A 18 -17.59 15.04 6.58
CA GLY A 18 -17.22 16.39 6.12
C GLY A 18 -15.92 16.42 5.29
N PRO A 19 -15.46 17.62 4.87
CA PRO A 19 -14.32 17.79 3.97
C PRO A 19 -13.03 17.08 4.41
N GLY A 20 -12.26 16.59 3.44
CA GLY A 20 -11.02 15.85 3.60
C GLY A 20 -11.22 14.38 3.98
N TRP A 21 -12.46 13.92 4.12
CA TRP A 21 -12.75 12.50 4.32
C TRP A 21 -12.67 11.76 2.99
N PHE A 22 -12.02 10.60 2.98
CA PHE A 22 -11.93 9.74 1.82
C PHE A 22 -12.26 8.29 2.15
N ASP A 23 -12.57 7.53 1.12
CA ASP A 23 -12.57 6.06 1.14
C ASP A 23 -11.80 5.55 -0.06
N ARG A 24 -10.67 4.90 0.20
CA ARG A 24 -9.69 4.51 -0.80
C ARG A 24 -9.31 3.05 -0.65
N PHE A 25 -9.05 2.40 -1.77
CA PHE A 25 -8.33 1.13 -1.78
C PHE A 25 -7.02 1.27 -2.56
N TYR A 26 -6.09 0.39 -2.20
CA TYR A 26 -4.91 0.05 -2.98
C TYR A 26 -4.89 -1.46 -3.18
N VAL A 27 -4.49 -1.91 -4.36
CA VAL A 27 -4.25 -3.33 -4.69
C VAL A 27 -2.92 -3.41 -5.40
N ASN A 28 -2.10 -4.39 -5.02
CA ASN A 28 -0.89 -4.73 -5.77
C ASN A 28 -0.88 -6.18 -6.22
N ALA A 29 -0.17 -6.47 -7.29
CA ALA A 29 0.04 -7.83 -7.79
C ALA A 29 1.50 -8.02 -8.24
N HIS A 30 2.11 -9.11 -7.81
CA HIS A 30 3.49 -9.45 -8.13
C HIS A 30 3.72 -10.96 -8.21
N ALA A 31 4.74 -11.35 -8.97
CA ALA A 31 5.19 -12.73 -9.08
C ALA A 31 6.65 -12.89 -8.64
N ASP A 32 7.03 -14.11 -8.28
CA ASP A 32 8.42 -14.46 -7.95
C ASP A 32 9.35 -14.51 -9.17
N THR A 33 8.82 -14.27 -10.38
CA THR A 33 9.58 -14.16 -11.66
C THR A 33 9.61 -12.70 -12.16
N ALA A 34 10.52 -12.35 -13.09
CA ALA A 34 10.73 -10.98 -13.63
C ALA A 34 9.52 -10.30 -14.32
N ALA A 35 8.31 -10.78 -14.04
CA ALA A 35 7.07 -10.13 -14.43
C ALA A 35 6.93 -8.72 -13.80
N PRO A 36 6.13 -7.84 -14.44
CA PRO A 36 5.86 -6.50 -13.92
C PRO A 36 5.22 -6.52 -12.53
N PHE A 37 5.50 -5.47 -11.75
CA PHE A 37 4.79 -5.18 -10.51
C PHE A 37 3.65 -4.20 -10.80
N VAL A 38 2.44 -4.56 -10.39
CA VAL A 38 1.23 -3.79 -10.65
C VAL A 38 0.73 -3.16 -9.37
N MET A 39 0.41 -1.87 -9.39
CA MET A 39 -0.23 -1.13 -8.31
C MET A 39 -1.44 -0.38 -8.87
N LEU A 40 -2.61 -0.61 -8.29
CA LEU A 40 -3.88 0.00 -8.69
C LEU A 40 -4.55 0.57 -7.46
N GLY A 41 -5.20 1.73 -7.59
CA GLY A 41 -5.97 2.29 -6.49
C GLY A 41 -7.01 3.27 -6.98
N ALA A 42 -8.03 3.47 -6.16
CA ALA A 42 -9.06 4.46 -6.40
C ALA A 42 -9.57 5.03 -5.09
N GLY A 43 -10.15 6.23 -5.18
CA GLY A 43 -10.69 6.97 -4.07
C GLY A 43 -11.99 7.65 -4.38
N VAL A 44 -12.88 7.66 -3.40
CA VAL A 44 -14.07 8.51 -3.40
C VAL A 44 -13.97 9.53 -2.28
N TYR A 45 -14.45 10.74 -2.60
CA TYR A 45 -14.36 11.94 -1.76
C TYR A 45 -15.75 12.57 -1.72
N PRO A 46 -16.66 12.07 -0.86
CA PRO A 46 -18.08 12.43 -0.93
C PRO A 46 -18.35 13.91 -0.61
N ALA A 47 -17.55 14.54 0.26
CA ALA A 47 -17.74 15.94 0.62
C ALA A 47 -17.30 16.88 -0.50
N GLU A 48 -16.32 16.46 -1.29
CA GLU A 48 -15.77 17.17 -2.44
C GLU A 48 -16.54 16.86 -3.73
N GLY A 49 -17.32 15.77 -3.76
CA GLY A 49 -18.00 15.31 -4.98
C GLY A 49 -17.00 14.84 -6.03
N LEU A 50 -15.97 14.10 -5.61
CA LEU A 50 -14.90 13.63 -6.48
C LEU A 50 -14.71 12.12 -6.39
N VAL A 51 -14.30 11.54 -7.52
CA VAL A 51 -13.71 10.21 -7.61
C VAL A 51 -12.36 10.35 -8.31
N ASP A 52 -11.37 9.60 -7.86
CA ASP A 52 -10.07 9.51 -8.53
C ASP A 52 -9.52 8.09 -8.50
N GLY A 53 -8.43 7.89 -9.23
CA GLY A 53 -7.68 6.65 -9.19
C GLY A 53 -6.39 6.72 -9.99
N TYR A 54 -5.63 5.64 -9.89
CA TYR A 54 -4.36 5.49 -10.58
C TYR A 54 -4.12 4.04 -10.96
N ALA A 55 -3.26 3.88 -11.96
CA ALA A 55 -2.60 2.64 -12.28
C ALA A 55 -1.11 2.90 -12.47
N SER A 56 -0.28 2.08 -11.84
CA SER A 56 1.15 2.10 -12.00
C SER A 56 1.66 0.70 -12.27
N ILE A 57 2.36 0.51 -13.39
CA ILE A 57 3.04 -0.74 -13.71
C ILE A 57 4.53 -0.49 -13.75
N VAL A 58 5.26 -1.26 -12.96
CA VAL A 58 6.71 -1.20 -12.82
C VAL A 58 7.31 -2.40 -13.54
N THR A 59 8.15 -2.13 -14.53
CA THR A 59 8.97 -3.12 -15.21
C THR A 59 10.39 -3.11 -14.62
N GLU A 60 11.35 -3.77 -15.27
CA GLU A 60 12.74 -3.71 -14.84
C GLU A 60 13.33 -2.28 -14.92
N THR A 61 12.95 -1.54 -15.97
CA THR A 61 13.61 -0.27 -16.34
C THR A 61 12.72 0.95 -16.18
N GLU A 62 11.39 0.79 -16.12
CA GLU A 62 10.47 1.93 -16.06
C GLU A 62 9.31 1.71 -15.10
N GLN A 63 8.75 2.82 -14.62
CA GLN A 63 7.44 2.87 -13.98
C GLN A 63 6.50 3.72 -14.83
N ILE A 64 5.48 3.08 -15.39
CA ILE A 64 4.46 3.69 -16.23
C ILE A 64 3.28 4.02 -15.34
N ASN A 65 2.74 5.23 -15.44
CA ASN A 65 1.71 5.70 -14.55
C ASN A 65 0.56 6.34 -15.31
N LEU A 66 -0.64 6.15 -14.78
CA LEU A 66 -1.87 6.79 -15.18
C LEU A 66 -2.55 7.31 -13.93
N ARG A 67 -3.04 8.55 -13.95
CA ARG A 67 -3.85 9.16 -12.89
C ARG A 67 -5.11 9.74 -13.51
N VAL A 68 -6.24 9.50 -12.89
CA VAL A 68 -7.56 9.87 -13.40
C VAL A 68 -8.42 10.46 -12.30
N SER A 69 -9.22 11.47 -12.63
CA SER A 69 -10.13 12.11 -11.70
C SER A 69 -11.38 12.57 -12.42
N SER A 70 -12.52 12.59 -11.73
CA SER A 70 -13.78 13.08 -12.26
C SER A 70 -14.59 13.70 -11.13
N ALA A 71 -15.39 14.72 -11.48
CA ALA A 71 -16.52 15.08 -10.64
C ALA A 71 -17.48 13.88 -10.54
N ALA A 72 -18.09 13.70 -9.37
CA ALA A 72 -19.03 12.64 -9.08
C ALA A 72 -20.21 13.20 -8.27
N ASP A 73 -21.41 12.65 -8.49
CA ASP A 73 -22.55 12.99 -7.64
C ASP A 73 -22.31 12.41 -6.23
N PRO A 74 -22.25 13.24 -5.17
CA PRO A 74 -22.13 12.74 -3.82
C PRO A 74 -23.23 11.76 -3.42
N ALA A 75 -24.41 11.82 -4.04
CA ALA A 75 -25.53 10.92 -3.74
C ALA A 75 -25.44 9.56 -4.46
N ASP A 76 -24.59 9.42 -5.48
CA ASP A 76 -24.41 8.20 -6.27
C ASP A 76 -22.99 8.13 -6.85
N LEU A 77 -22.04 7.81 -5.97
CA LEU A 77 -20.61 7.75 -6.30
C LEU A 77 -20.30 6.49 -7.13
N PRO A 78 -19.54 6.62 -8.23
CA PRO A 78 -19.29 5.53 -9.16
C PRO A 78 -18.24 4.54 -8.62
N ASN A 79 -18.24 3.34 -9.19
CA ASN A 79 -17.18 2.33 -9.03
C ASN A 79 -16.20 2.31 -10.22
N ALA A 80 -16.07 3.45 -10.90
CA ALA A 80 -15.17 3.64 -12.02
C ALA A 80 -14.80 5.13 -12.16
N VAL A 81 -13.63 5.38 -12.75
CA VAL A 81 -13.16 6.71 -13.13
C VAL A 81 -12.27 6.59 -14.37
N GLY A 82 -12.67 7.25 -15.46
CA GLY A 82 -12.02 7.07 -16.76
C GLY A 82 -11.96 5.58 -17.18
N PRO A 83 -10.78 5.05 -17.54
CA PRO A 83 -10.59 3.66 -17.93
C PRO A 83 -10.46 2.69 -16.74
N LEU A 84 -10.35 3.18 -15.50
CA LEU A 84 -10.19 2.35 -14.31
C LEU A 84 -11.57 2.03 -13.71
N SER A 85 -11.82 0.75 -13.42
CA SER A 85 -13.05 0.29 -12.78
C SER A 85 -12.79 -0.83 -11.80
N TRP A 86 -13.67 -0.97 -10.81
CA TRP A 86 -13.59 -2.01 -9.78
C TRP A 86 -14.96 -2.56 -9.41
N GLU A 87 -14.96 -3.82 -8.98
CA GLU A 87 -16.15 -4.55 -8.59
C GLU A 87 -15.83 -5.44 -7.39
N THR A 88 -16.62 -5.29 -6.33
CA THR A 88 -16.66 -6.26 -5.23
C THR A 88 -17.52 -7.44 -5.68
N VAL A 89 -16.88 -8.52 -6.13
CA VAL A 89 -17.55 -9.73 -6.63
C VAL A 89 -18.16 -10.52 -5.46
N GLU A 90 -17.34 -10.75 -4.43
CA GLU A 90 -17.78 -11.33 -3.15
C GLU A 90 -17.10 -10.53 -2.02
N PRO A 91 -17.84 -9.92 -1.10
CA PRO A 91 -17.27 -9.11 -0.02
C PRO A 91 -16.19 -9.88 0.77
N LEU A 92 -15.04 -9.25 0.97
CA LEU A 92 -13.86 -9.76 1.69
C LEU A 92 -13.28 -11.05 1.10
N ARG A 93 -13.71 -11.45 -0.10
CA ARG A 93 -13.38 -12.72 -0.74
C ARG A 93 -12.82 -12.53 -2.13
N SER A 94 -13.48 -11.73 -2.98
CA SER A 94 -13.01 -11.52 -4.35
C SER A 94 -13.39 -10.15 -4.90
N TRP A 95 -12.42 -9.53 -5.57
CA TRP A 95 -12.53 -8.25 -6.26
C TRP A 95 -12.07 -8.39 -7.69
N ARG A 96 -12.73 -7.68 -8.59
CA ARG A 96 -12.25 -7.51 -9.96
C ARG A 96 -11.88 -6.06 -10.20
N ILE A 97 -10.68 -5.82 -10.72
CA ILE A 97 -10.18 -4.50 -11.08
C ILE A 97 -9.77 -4.53 -12.55
N ARG A 98 -10.24 -3.55 -13.31
CA ARG A 98 -9.94 -3.45 -14.75
C ARG A 98 -9.40 -2.08 -15.10
N LEU A 99 -8.43 -2.08 -16.00
CA LEU A 99 -7.93 -0.91 -16.69
C LEU A 99 -8.17 -1.10 -18.19
N GLY A 100 -9.12 -0.35 -18.73
CA GLY A 100 -9.43 -0.34 -20.16
C GLY A 100 -8.44 0.48 -21.00
N ASP A 101 -8.67 0.52 -22.31
CA ASP A 101 -7.82 1.24 -23.26
C ASP A 101 -7.62 2.70 -22.88
N ASN A 102 -6.36 3.14 -22.90
CA ASN A 102 -5.99 4.51 -22.54
C ASN A 102 -4.61 4.89 -23.13
N PRO A 103 -4.25 6.19 -23.13
CA PRO A 103 -3.01 6.67 -23.75
C PRO A 103 -1.70 6.22 -23.09
N SER A 104 -1.73 5.63 -21.89
CA SER A 104 -0.51 5.14 -21.22
C SER A 104 0.06 3.87 -21.85
N GLY A 105 -0.74 3.12 -22.62
CA GLY A 105 -0.36 1.81 -23.16
C GLY A 105 -0.50 0.65 -22.16
N MET A 106 -0.99 0.92 -20.95
CA MET A 106 -1.30 -0.09 -19.94
C MET A 106 -2.77 -0.52 -20.01
N THR A 107 -3.05 -1.81 -20.00
CA THR A 107 -4.40 -2.36 -19.79
C THR A 107 -4.33 -3.57 -18.86
N ALA A 108 -5.42 -3.88 -18.15
CA ALA A 108 -5.44 -4.98 -17.19
C ALA A 108 -6.87 -5.49 -16.92
N ASP A 109 -6.98 -6.76 -16.58
CA ASP A 109 -8.17 -7.37 -16.00
C ASP A 109 -7.73 -8.39 -14.96
N LEU A 110 -7.82 -8.00 -13.69
CA LEU A 110 -7.33 -8.78 -12.57
C LEU A 110 -8.49 -9.12 -11.64
N THR A 111 -8.59 -10.41 -11.31
CA THR A 111 -9.44 -10.89 -10.21
C THR A 111 -8.55 -11.22 -9.03
N TRP A 112 -8.68 -10.44 -7.97
CA TRP A 112 -8.08 -10.72 -6.67
C TRP A 112 -8.98 -11.66 -5.87
N THR A 113 -8.39 -12.63 -5.19
CA THR A 113 -9.07 -13.56 -4.28
C THR A 113 -8.32 -13.63 -2.96
N ALA A 114 -9.04 -13.45 -1.86
CA ALA A 114 -8.48 -13.51 -0.52
C ALA A 114 -7.86 -14.87 -0.22
N ARG A 115 -6.66 -14.86 0.39
CA ARG A 115 -6.04 -16.04 0.98
C ARG A 115 -6.06 -16.04 2.51
N THR A 116 -6.24 -14.88 3.13
CA THR A 116 -6.33 -14.73 4.59
C THR A 116 -7.57 -13.96 5.00
N ALA A 117 -7.89 -13.99 6.29
CA ALA A 117 -8.80 -13.01 6.88
C ALA A 117 -8.26 -11.58 6.68
N PRO A 118 -9.14 -10.56 6.58
CA PRO A 118 -8.70 -9.17 6.62
C PRO A 118 -8.19 -8.84 8.03
N TRP A 119 -7.11 -8.07 8.10
CA TRP A 119 -6.73 -7.39 9.34
C TRP A 119 -7.31 -5.99 9.33
N GLU A 120 -8.11 -5.68 10.35
CA GLU A 120 -8.66 -4.33 10.57
C GLU A 120 -7.78 -3.66 11.62
N CYS A 121 -7.02 -2.65 11.22
CA CYS A 121 -6.22 -1.87 12.15
C CYS A 121 -7.12 -1.15 13.16
N ALA A 122 -6.58 -0.89 14.35
CA ALA A 122 -7.15 0.05 15.28
C ALA A 122 -7.28 1.43 14.62
N GLU A 123 -8.35 2.14 14.95
CA GLU A 123 -8.55 3.50 14.46
C GLU A 123 -7.38 4.37 14.90
N VAL A 124 -6.71 5.00 13.93
CA VAL A 124 -5.60 5.91 14.20
C VAL A 124 -6.19 7.29 14.42
N VAL A 125 -6.13 7.77 15.67
CA VAL A 125 -6.59 9.10 16.06
C VAL A 125 -5.39 9.98 16.37
N LEU A 126 -5.18 11.00 15.54
CA LEU A 126 -4.04 11.91 15.66
C LEU A 126 -4.51 13.38 15.73
N PRO A 127 -3.76 14.27 16.42
CA PRO A 127 -4.07 15.69 16.43
C PRO A 127 -3.87 16.30 15.03
N GLY A 128 -4.85 17.07 14.56
CA GLY A 128 -4.74 17.96 13.43
C GLY A 128 -3.96 19.22 13.78
N GLY A 129 -3.30 19.81 12.78
CA GLY A 129 -2.52 21.05 12.95
C GLY A 129 -3.36 22.28 13.32
N ASP A 130 -4.69 22.19 13.20
CA ASP A 130 -5.68 23.20 13.54
C ASP A 130 -6.44 22.90 14.85
N GLY A 131 -6.03 21.87 15.59
CA GLY A 131 -6.72 21.40 16.80
C GLY A 131 -7.89 20.45 16.56
N SER A 132 -8.14 20.05 15.30
CA SER A 132 -9.06 18.93 15.01
C SER A 132 -8.47 17.59 15.45
N LEU A 133 -9.30 16.54 15.55
CA LEU A 133 -8.83 15.17 15.61
C LEU A 133 -9.04 14.54 14.24
N LEU A 134 -7.97 13.95 13.70
CA LEU A 134 -7.98 13.26 12.41
C LEU A 134 -7.98 11.78 12.71
N ALA A 135 -9.06 11.12 12.30
CA ALA A 135 -9.27 9.69 12.45
C ALA A 135 -9.23 9.05 11.08
N PHE A 136 -8.43 7.99 10.94
CA PHE A 136 -8.53 7.09 9.81
C PHE A 136 -8.45 5.64 10.24
N ASP A 137 -9.22 4.82 9.55
CA ASP A 137 -9.17 3.36 9.64
C ASP A 137 -8.36 2.83 8.47
N HIS A 138 -7.65 1.73 8.71
CA HIS A 138 -6.90 1.02 7.69
C HIS A 138 -7.16 -0.48 7.82
N ALA A 139 -7.14 -1.19 6.70
CA ALA A 139 -7.21 -2.63 6.68
C ALA A 139 -6.33 -3.17 5.56
N PHE A 140 -5.71 -4.31 5.77
CA PHE A 140 -4.98 -5.03 4.72
C PHE A 140 -5.38 -6.50 4.70
N GLN A 141 -5.37 -7.09 3.51
CA GLN A 141 -5.83 -8.45 3.28
C GLN A 141 -5.05 -9.10 2.14
N SER A 142 -4.41 -10.23 2.47
CA SER A 142 -3.60 -10.96 1.51
C SER A 142 -4.48 -11.74 0.53
N GLY A 143 -4.06 -11.78 -0.73
CA GLY A 143 -4.71 -12.58 -1.77
C GLY A 143 -3.80 -13.00 -2.91
N THR A 144 -4.42 -13.61 -3.90
CA THR A 144 -3.82 -13.99 -5.18
C THR A 144 -4.61 -13.40 -6.34
N HIS A 145 -3.94 -13.17 -7.45
CA HIS A 145 -4.53 -12.62 -8.66
C HIS A 145 -4.56 -13.65 -9.78
N GLU A 146 -5.65 -13.64 -10.54
CA GLU A 146 -5.82 -14.32 -11.82
C GLU A 146 -6.25 -13.29 -12.89
N GLY A 147 -5.84 -13.51 -14.13
CA GLY A 147 -6.23 -12.66 -15.26
C GLY A 147 -5.05 -12.28 -16.14
N TRP A 148 -4.93 -10.99 -16.46
CA TRP A 148 -3.85 -10.50 -17.32
C TRP A 148 -3.56 -9.02 -17.11
N VAL A 149 -2.33 -8.65 -17.45
CA VAL A 149 -1.87 -7.26 -17.57
C VAL A 149 -1.13 -7.12 -18.90
N GLU A 150 -1.34 -6.02 -19.60
CA GLU A 150 -0.70 -5.74 -20.88
C GLU A 150 -0.05 -4.36 -20.84
N VAL A 151 1.17 -4.30 -21.37
CA VAL A 151 1.97 -3.07 -21.48
C VAL A 151 2.50 -2.99 -22.90
N ASP A 152 2.13 -1.93 -23.62
CA ASP A 152 2.58 -1.65 -24.99
C ASP A 152 2.38 -2.85 -25.94
N GLY A 153 1.23 -3.53 -25.82
CA GLY A 153 0.87 -4.72 -26.60
C GLY A 153 1.54 -6.02 -26.14
N THR A 154 2.37 -5.99 -25.10
CA THR A 154 2.95 -7.20 -24.49
C THR A 154 2.08 -7.65 -23.32
N ARG A 155 1.38 -8.76 -23.50
CA ARG A 155 0.49 -9.34 -22.50
C ARG A 155 1.21 -10.32 -21.58
N HIS A 156 1.04 -10.13 -20.28
CA HIS A 156 1.48 -11.01 -19.21
C HIS A 156 0.26 -11.68 -18.59
N GLU A 157 0.22 -13.01 -18.68
CA GLU A 157 -0.79 -13.81 -18.00
C GLU A 157 -0.51 -13.84 -16.49
N VAL A 158 -1.54 -13.50 -15.72
CA VAL A 158 -1.48 -13.45 -14.27
C VAL A 158 -2.13 -14.72 -13.73
N ARG A 159 -1.31 -15.58 -13.12
CA ARG A 159 -1.71 -16.89 -12.58
C ARG A 159 -1.12 -17.07 -11.20
N GLY A 160 -1.96 -17.01 -10.17
CA GLY A 160 -1.55 -17.11 -8.78
C GLY A 160 -0.57 -16.03 -8.33
N TRP A 161 -0.55 -14.85 -8.95
CA TRP A 161 0.34 -13.76 -8.50
C TRP A 161 -0.10 -13.30 -7.11
N THR A 162 0.84 -13.24 -6.17
CA THR A 162 0.54 -12.80 -4.82
C THR A 162 0.36 -11.29 -4.78
N GLY A 163 -0.40 -10.81 -3.81
CA GLY A 163 -0.54 -9.38 -3.61
C GLY A 163 -1.37 -9.02 -2.40
N GLN A 164 -1.40 -7.73 -2.12
CA GLN A 164 -2.20 -7.17 -1.05
C GLN A 164 -3.31 -6.30 -1.59
N ARG A 165 -4.45 -6.36 -0.90
CA ARG A 165 -5.43 -5.30 -0.93
C ARG A 165 -5.37 -4.56 0.40
N ASP A 166 -5.30 -3.24 0.34
CA ASP A 166 -5.58 -2.40 1.49
C ASP A 166 -6.78 -1.50 1.25
N ARG A 167 -7.34 -1.02 2.36
CA ARG A 167 -8.37 0.01 2.36
C ARG A 167 -8.12 1.01 3.45
N SER A 168 -8.24 2.29 3.13
CA SER A 168 -8.10 3.39 4.07
C SER A 168 -9.33 4.28 4.01
N ARG A 169 -9.88 4.65 5.17
CA ARG A 169 -11.03 5.56 5.25
C ARG A 169 -10.86 6.58 6.34
N GLY A 170 -11.38 7.78 6.14
CA GLY A 170 -11.30 8.83 7.15
C GLY A 170 -10.52 10.04 6.68
N ARG A 171 -9.98 10.78 7.64
CA ARG A 171 -9.16 11.97 7.39
C ARG A 171 -7.76 11.70 7.89
N ARG A 172 -6.78 11.80 6.98
CA ARG A 172 -5.39 11.55 7.33
C ARG A 172 -4.74 12.83 7.87
N PRO A 173 -3.99 12.76 8.99
CA PRO A 173 -3.13 13.86 9.40
C PRO A 173 -2.00 14.11 8.42
N ALA A 174 -1.49 15.34 8.44
CA ALA A 174 -0.19 15.61 7.87
C ALA A 174 0.85 14.73 8.59
N THR A 175 1.76 14.09 7.84
CA THR A 175 2.85 13.23 8.36
C THR A 175 3.96 14.05 9.04
N ALA A 176 3.62 15.20 9.63
CA ALA A 176 4.54 16.10 10.28
C ALA A 176 5.11 15.42 11.54
N GLY A 177 6.45 15.32 11.62
CA GLY A 177 7.13 14.72 12.77
C GLY A 177 7.49 13.23 12.60
N GLN A 178 7.03 12.58 11.54
CA GLN A 178 7.42 11.20 11.22
C GLN A 178 8.92 11.14 10.87
N GLY A 179 9.60 10.12 11.41
CA GLY A 179 10.98 9.72 11.13
C GLY A 179 11.02 8.66 10.04
N VAL A 180 10.48 7.48 10.34
CA VAL A 180 10.37 6.34 9.42
C VAL A 180 8.95 5.78 9.46
N HIS A 181 8.44 5.37 8.31
CA HIS A 181 7.24 4.54 8.19
C HIS A 181 7.60 3.25 7.47
N LEU A 182 7.00 2.16 7.92
CA LEU A 182 7.02 0.86 7.28
C LEU A 182 5.59 0.34 7.11
N TRP A 183 5.30 -0.20 5.94
CA TRP A 183 4.18 -1.12 5.72
C TRP A 183 4.75 -2.41 5.11
N VAL A 184 4.76 -3.47 5.92
CA VAL A 184 5.42 -4.74 5.61
C VAL A 184 4.36 -5.79 5.34
N GLN A 185 4.45 -6.43 4.18
CA GLN A 185 3.51 -7.42 3.70
C GLN A 185 4.27 -8.64 3.20
N ALA A 186 4.85 -9.40 4.13
CA ALA A 186 5.67 -10.55 3.83
C ALA A 186 4.80 -11.80 3.61
N GLN A 187 4.78 -12.30 2.37
CA GLN A 187 3.91 -13.38 1.95
C GLN A 187 4.67 -14.70 1.95
N PHE A 188 4.14 -15.67 2.67
CA PHE A 188 4.60 -17.06 2.69
C PHE A 188 3.49 -17.96 2.14
N PRO A 189 3.79 -19.23 1.80
CA PRO A 189 2.79 -20.14 1.26
C PRO A 189 1.56 -20.31 2.16
N ASP A 190 1.78 -20.35 3.47
CA ASP A 190 0.79 -20.69 4.51
C ASP A 190 0.32 -19.49 5.34
N GLU A 191 1.05 -18.37 5.35
CA GLU A 191 0.69 -17.17 6.10
C GLU A 191 1.20 -15.87 5.45
N CYS A 192 0.68 -14.74 5.90
CA CYS A 192 1.20 -13.41 5.60
C CYS A 192 1.55 -12.72 6.91
N VAL A 193 2.77 -12.20 7.03
CA VAL A 193 3.15 -11.32 8.14
C VAL A 193 2.93 -9.89 7.68
N ALA A 194 1.90 -9.25 8.21
CA ALA A 194 1.38 -7.98 7.72
C ALA A 194 1.28 -6.94 8.83
N PHE A 195 1.99 -5.82 8.73
CA PHE A 195 1.93 -4.75 9.73
C PHE A 195 2.38 -3.38 9.23
N MET A 196 1.91 -2.34 9.92
CA MET A 196 2.45 -0.99 9.89
C MET A 196 3.29 -0.71 11.12
N TYR A 197 4.37 0.05 10.93
CA TYR A 197 5.21 0.52 12.02
C TYR A 197 5.78 1.89 11.73
N ASP A 198 5.52 2.84 12.63
CA ASP A 198 6.01 4.22 12.51
C ASP A 198 6.93 4.59 13.66
N LEU A 199 7.98 5.34 13.31
CA LEU A 199 8.86 6.00 14.24
C LEU A 199 8.72 7.52 14.08
N ASP A 200 8.74 8.25 15.19
CA ASP A 200 8.94 9.69 15.16
C ASP A 200 10.42 10.06 14.89
N ARG A 201 10.70 11.36 14.83
CA ARG A 201 12.07 11.88 14.63
C ARG A 201 13.00 11.71 15.84
N SER A 202 12.52 11.17 16.95
CA SER A 202 13.30 10.76 18.12
C SER A 202 13.47 9.23 18.20
N ASN A 203 13.15 8.52 17.10
CA ASN A 203 13.16 7.06 17.01
C ASN A 203 12.22 6.36 18.01
N GLN A 204 11.18 7.05 18.48
CA GLN A 204 10.17 6.42 19.33
C GLN A 204 9.03 5.86 18.47
N PRO A 205 8.53 4.64 18.76
CA PRO A 205 7.40 4.08 18.06
C PRO A 205 6.14 4.93 18.29
N THR A 206 5.50 5.33 17.22
CA THR A 206 4.21 6.03 17.24
C THR A 206 3.06 5.18 16.73
N LEU A 207 3.36 4.11 15.99
CA LEU A 207 2.38 3.16 15.48
C LEU A 207 2.99 1.76 15.46
N LEU A 208 2.24 0.78 15.92
CA LEU A 208 2.41 -0.63 15.61
C LEU A 208 1.02 -1.22 15.45
N ASP A 209 0.71 -1.70 14.25
CA ASP A 209 -0.58 -2.33 14.00
C ASP A 209 -0.45 -3.41 12.92
N GLY A 210 -0.80 -4.65 13.26
CA GLY A 210 -0.70 -5.77 12.33
C GLY A 210 -0.79 -7.12 13.00
N ALA A 211 -0.71 -8.16 12.18
CA ALA A 211 -0.81 -9.54 12.60
C ALA A 211 -0.07 -10.49 11.67
N VAL A 212 0.16 -11.70 12.18
CA VAL A 212 0.40 -12.85 11.32
C VAL A 212 -0.94 -13.46 10.94
N LEU A 213 -1.18 -13.55 9.64
CA LEU A 213 -2.45 -13.95 9.04
C LEU A 213 -2.28 -15.30 8.34
N GLY A 214 -2.84 -16.35 8.92
CA GLY A 214 -2.82 -17.71 8.38
C GLY A 214 -3.82 -17.90 7.25
N THR A 215 -3.45 -18.70 6.26
CA THR A 215 -4.34 -19.13 5.17
C THR A 215 -5.44 -20.09 5.64
N ASP A 216 -5.30 -20.64 6.83
CA ASP A 216 -6.31 -21.43 7.56
C ASP A 216 -7.33 -20.55 8.31
N GLY A 217 -7.22 -19.23 8.21
CA GLY A 217 -8.06 -18.26 8.93
C GLY A 217 -7.50 -17.88 10.30
N GLY A 218 -6.32 -18.37 10.68
CA GLY A 218 -5.61 -17.95 11.89
C GLY A 218 -5.25 -16.46 11.86
N VAL A 219 -5.41 -15.79 13.00
CA VAL A 219 -4.96 -14.41 13.21
C VAL A 219 -4.21 -14.36 14.53
N ASP A 220 -3.00 -13.81 14.48
CA ASP A 220 -2.13 -13.65 15.64
C ASP A 220 -1.52 -12.23 15.65
N PRO A 221 -2.07 -11.29 16.43
CA PRO A 221 -1.64 -9.90 16.45
C PRO A 221 -0.15 -9.75 16.79
N ILE A 222 0.52 -8.82 16.12
CA ILE A 222 1.91 -8.45 16.41
C ILE A 222 1.91 -7.39 17.51
N VAL A 223 2.59 -7.68 18.62
CA VAL A 223 2.58 -6.84 19.83
C VAL A 223 3.91 -6.16 20.11
N ALA A 224 4.98 -6.55 19.42
CA ALA A 224 6.26 -5.84 19.48
C ALA A 224 7.08 -6.05 18.21
N VAL A 225 7.86 -5.02 17.86
CA VAL A 225 8.80 -5.02 16.74
C VAL A 225 10.13 -4.45 17.20
N GLY A 226 11.20 -5.23 17.03
CA GLY A 226 12.57 -4.75 17.00
C GLY A 226 12.99 -4.58 15.55
N HIS A 227 13.85 -3.61 15.27
CA HIS A 227 14.24 -3.22 13.93
C HIS A 227 15.72 -2.84 13.85
N ASP A 228 16.37 -3.34 12.80
CA ASP A 228 17.67 -2.91 12.29
C ASP A 228 17.51 -2.63 10.79
N LEU A 229 17.17 -1.38 10.48
CA LEU A 229 16.88 -0.89 9.14
C LEU A 229 18.14 -0.25 8.55
N GLY A 230 18.38 -0.51 7.27
CA GLY A 230 19.42 0.16 6.50
C GLY A 230 18.82 1.14 5.50
N PHE A 231 19.39 2.34 5.41
CA PHE A 231 19.10 3.31 4.35
C PHE A 231 20.40 3.90 3.82
N ASP A 232 20.49 4.16 2.52
CA ASP A 232 21.63 4.86 1.94
C ASP A 232 21.46 6.38 1.90
N THR A 233 22.41 7.06 1.24
CA THR A 233 22.39 8.51 1.11
C THR A 233 21.18 9.02 0.35
N ASP A 234 20.59 8.24 -0.55
CA ASP A 234 19.40 8.60 -1.31
C ASP A 234 18.10 8.22 -0.59
N LEU A 235 18.23 7.78 0.67
CA LEU A 235 17.18 7.26 1.52
C LEU A 235 16.56 5.97 0.98
N GLU A 236 17.30 5.25 0.14
CA GLU A 236 16.84 3.99 -0.37
C GLU A 236 17.07 2.87 0.64
N ALA A 237 16.09 1.97 0.77
CA ALA A 237 16.18 0.86 1.70
C ALA A 237 17.30 -0.11 1.31
N ARG A 238 18.02 -0.56 2.34
CA ARG A 238 19.03 -1.61 2.28
C ARG A 238 18.52 -2.83 3.05
N PRO A 239 19.18 -3.99 2.93
CA PRO A 239 18.79 -5.17 3.68
C PRO A 239 18.61 -4.85 5.17
N ALA A 240 17.53 -5.37 5.74
CA ALA A 240 17.08 -5.04 7.08
C ALA A 240 16.73 -6.31 7.87
N ARG A 241 16.69 -6.17 9.20
CA ARG A 241 16.20 -7.20 10.10
C ARG A 241 15.07 -6.64 10.95
N LEU A 242 14.01 -7.42 11.07
CA LEU A 242 12.88 -7.14 11.96
C LEU A 242 12.71 -8.35 12.88
N ASP A 243 12.63 -8.12 14.18
CA ASP A 243 12.34 -9.17 15.16
C ASP A 243 10.93 -8.91 15.72
N LEU A 244 10.02 -9.86 15.60
CA LEU A 244 8.61 -9.69 15.94
C LEU A 244 8.21 -10.57 17.12
N ARG A 245 7.30 -10.08 17.96
CA ARG A 245 6.59 -10.87 18.98
C ARG A 245 5.09 -10.79 18.72
N THR A 246 4.40 -11.91 18.77
CA THR A 246 2.95 -11.97 18.64
C THR A 246 2.24 -12.13 19.98
N GLU A 247 0.93 -11.91 20.01
CA GLU A 247 0.08 -12.08 21.20
C GLU A 247 0.07 -13.54 21.68
N ARG A 248 0.13 -14.52 20.76
CA ARG A 248 0.27 -15.94 21.12
C ARG A 248 1.69 -16.34 21.52
N GLY A 249 2.63 -15.39 21.59
CA GLY A 249 3.99 -15.60 22.05
C GLY A 249 4.97 -16.13 21.00
N ARG A 250 4.60 -16.13 19.71
CA ARG A 250 5.52 -16.46 18.61
C ARG A 250 6.65 -15.43 18.57
N ARG A 251 7.84 -15.88 18.15
CA ARG A 251 9.02 -15.04 17.94
C ARG A 251 9.51 -15.25 16.51
N LEU A 252 9.40 -14.20 15.69
CA LEU A 252 9.75 -14.26 14.27
C LEU A 252 10.94 -13.35 14.00
N GLY A 253 12.01 -13.89 13.42
CA GLY A 253 13.07 -13.08 12.81
C GLY A 253 12.81 -12.93 11.31
N LEU A 254 12.54 -11.73 10.83
CA LEU A 254 12.40 -11.44 9.41
C LEU A 254 13.67 -10.77 8.89
N ARG A 255 14.36 -11.43 7.97
CA ARG A 255 15.41 -10.81 7.15
C ARG A 255 14.78 -10.32 5.85
N VAL A 256 14.96 -9.04 5.56
CA VAL A 256 14.38 -8.35 4.40
C VAL A 256 15.48 -8.01 3.42
N ASP A 257 15.33 -8.40 2.16
CA ASP A 257 16.16 -7.95 1.05
C ASP A 257 15.31 -7.16 0.05
N PRO A 258 15.29 -5.81 0.15
CA PRO A 258 14.53 -4.96 -0.76
C PRO A 258 15.26 -4.73 -2.10
N THR A 259 16.48 -5.27 -2.26
CA THR A 259 17.30 -5.02 -3.45
C THR A 259 17.06 -6.03 -4.56
N VAL A 260 16.31 -7.11 -4.27
CA VAL A 260 15.97 -8.16 -5.23
C VAL A 260 15.23 -7.58 -6.43
N ARG A 261 14.33 -6.62 -6.19
CA ARG A 261 13.63 -5.87 -7.23
C ARG A 261 13.31 -4.46 -6.81
N ARG A 262 13.36 -3.57 -7.78
CA ARG A 262 13.22 -2.14 -7.55
C ARG A 262 11.84 -1.74 -7.09
N GLY A 263 10.73 -2.35 -7.51
CA GLY A 263 9.39 -1.86 -7.15
C GLY A 263 9.13 -0.40 -7.57
N GLY A 264 8.16 0.28 -6.97
CA GLY A 264 7.62 1.55 -7.45
C GLY A 264 7.62 2.70 -6.44
N PHE A 265 7.45 3.91 -6.95
CA PHE A 265 7.30 5.13 -6.15
C PHE A 265 5.86 5.62 -6.16
N LEU A 266 5.27 5.81 -4.97
CA LEU A 266 3.86 6.20 -4.88
C LEU A 266 3.62 7.68 -5.22
N ALA A 267 4.67 8.50 -5.24
CA ALA A 267 4.60 9.85 -5.79
C ALA A 267 4.10 9.84 -7.25
N ALA A 268 4.53 8.85 -8.05
CA ALA A 268 4.07 8.70 -9.42
C ALA A 268 2.63 8.18 -9.49
N ALA A 269 2.14 7.48 -8.48
CA ALA A 269 0.72 7.14 -8.36
C ALA A 269 -0.15 8.36 -7.97
N GLY A 270 0.44 9.54 -7.72
CA GLY A 270 -0.30 10.75 -7.35
C GLY A 270 -0.36 11.03 -5.85
N TYR A 271 0.35 10.26 -5.02
CA TYR A 271 0.41 10.52 -3.59
C TYR A 271 1.09 11.87 -3.31
N GLY A 272 0.40 12.72 -2.53
CA GLY A 272 0.87 14.06 -2.17
C GLY A 272 0.59 15.15 -3.21
N SER A 273 0.18 14.81 -4.44
CA SER A 273 0.02 15.76 -5.55
C SER A 273 -1.32 15.70 -6.28
N PHE A 274 -1.99 14.55 -6.34
CA PHE A 274 -3.15 14.34 -7.20
C PHE A 274 -4.43 14.01 -6.40
N HIS A 275 -4.31 13.10 -5.44
CA HIS A 275 -5.45 12.49 -4.75
C HIS A 275 -6.33 13.50 -4.00
N GLY A 276 -7.65 13.39 -4.18
CA GLY A 276 -8.68 14.20 -3.51
C GLY A 276 -8.70 15.66 -3.93
N ARG A 277 -8.15 16.00 -5.11
CA ARG A 277 -8.13 17.36 -5.64
C ARG A 277 -9.04 17.43 -6.85
N ASP A 278 -9.70 18.58 -7.02
CA ASP A 278 -10.51 18.85 -8.21
C ASP A 278 -9.60 19.18 -9.40
N HIS A 279 -9.64 18.33 -10.42
CA HIS A 279 -8.93 18.52 -11.70
C HIS A 279 -9.90 18.87 -12.84
N GLY A 280 -11.13 19.27 -12.51
CA GLY A 280 -12.22 19.52 -13.44
C GLY A 280 -13.17 18.32 -13.60
N PRO A 281 -14.14 18.42 -14.52
CA PRO A 281 -15.23 17.45 -14.61
C PRO A 281 -14.77 16.05 -15.04
N SER A 282 -13.66 15.94 -15.77
CA SER A 282 -13.01 14.68 -16.16
C SER A 282 -11.56 14.98 -16.54
N HIS A 283 -10.61 14.30 -15.89
CA HIS A 283 -9.18 14.48 -16.08
C HIS A 283 -8.47 13.13 -16.19
N LEU A 284 -7.47 13.09 -17.07
CA LEU A 284 -6.59 11.94 -17.26
C LEU A 284 -5.20 12.45 -17.60
N GLU A 285 -4.20 11.96 -16.89
CA GLU A 285 -2.80 12.21 -17.19
C GLU A 285 -1.99 10.91 -17.07
N HIS A 286 -0.91 10.83 -17.85
CA HIS A 286 0.00 9.69 -17.79
C HIS A 286 1.44 10.14 -18.02
N ASP A 287 2.38 9.39 -17.48
CA ASP A 287 3.82 9.59 -17.66
C ASP A 287 4.59 8.28 -17.47
N ARG A 288 5.86 8.29 -17.88
CA ARG A 288 6.80 7.18 -17.73
C ARG A 288 8.04 7.66 -17.01
N TRP A 289 8.46 6.94 -15.98
CA TRP A 289 9.65 7.26 -15.21
C TRP A 289 10.72 6.22 -15.53
N ASP A 290 11.85 6.67 -16.09
CA ASP A 290 13.06 5.85 -16.22
C ASP A 290 13.62 5.57 -14.82
N LEU A 291 13.60 4.31 -14.41
CA LEU A 291 14.06 3.88 -13.10
C LEU A 291 15.59 3.90 -12.96
N HIS A 292 16.34 4.16 -14.01
CA HIS A 292 17.78 4.39 -13.91
C HIS A 292 18.15 5.86 -13.76
N ALA A 293 17.19 6.78 -13.89
CA ALA A 293 17.44 8.19 -13.73
C ALA A 293 17.84 8.53 -12.29
N ALA A 294 18.87 9.37 -12.14
CA ALA A 294 19.48 9.69 -10.85
C ALA A 294 18.53 10.42 -9.88
N ASP A 295 17.49 11.06 -10.38
CA ASP A 295 16.46 11.76 -9.60
C ASP A 295 15.25 10.86 -9.25
N ARG A 296 15.27 9.58 -9.65
CA ARG A 296 14.25 8.59 -9.28
C ARG A 296 14.67 7.82 -8.05
N VAL A 297 14.84 8.56 -6.96
CA VAL A 297 15.21 8.06 -5.64
C VAL A 297 14.36 8.70 -4.54
N PRO A 298 14.11 8.04 -3.39
CA PRO A 298 13.19 8.55 -2.37
C PRO A 298 13.51 9.97 -1.87
N ARG A 299 14.80 10.32 -1.73
CA ARG A 299 15.23 11.67 -1.34
C ARG A 299 14.77 12.77 -2.30
N ALA A 300 14.76 12.50 -3.60
CA ALA A 300 14.49 13.50 -4.64
C ALA A 300 12.98 13.73 -4.86
N LEU A 301 12.13 12.81 -4.44
CA LEU A 301 10.70 12.85 -4.70
C LEU A 301 9.94 13.77 -3.73
N GLY A 302 8.85 14.36 -4.23
CA GLY A 302 7.94 15.20 -3.43
C GLY A 302 7.22 14.43 -2.31
N TYR A 303 7.05 13.12 -2.50
CA TYR A 303 6.46 12.19 -1.55
C TYR A 303 7.34 10.92 -1.48
N PRO A 304 7.99 10.60 -0.34
CA PRO A 304 9.04 9.58 -0.30
C PRO A 304 8.53 8.14 -0.15
N LEU A 305 7.21 7.92 -0.13
CA LEU A 305 6.62 6.60 0.04
C LEU A 305 6.94 5.70 -1.16
N THR A 306 7.54 4.56 -0.86
CA THR A 306 8.19 3.71 -1.84
C THR A 306 7.89 2.25 -1.56
N ASP A 307 7.40 1.53 -2.55
CA ASP A 307 7.16 0.09 -2.52
C ASP A 307 8.35 -0.64 -3.11
N ARG A 308 8.97 -1.53 -2.33
CA ARG A 308 9.96 -2.49 -2.84
C ARG A 308 9.37 -3.89 -2.85
N LEU A 309 9.61 -4.61 -3.93
CA LEU A 309 9.35 -6.04 -3.98
C LEU A 309 10.53 -6.76 -3.34
N ALA A 310 10.38 -7.02 -2.05
CA ALA A 310 11.42 -7.60 -1.23
C ALA A 310 11.32 -9.12 -1.20
N LYS A 311 12.47 -9.77 -1.03
CA LYS A 311 12.54 -11.14 -0.54
C LYS A 311 12.55 -11.11 0.99
N PHE A 312 11.77 -12.00 1.59
CA PHE A 312 11.73 -12.19 3.02
C PHE A 312 12.26 -13.59 3.37
N VAL A 313 13.02 -13.67 4.44
CA VAL A 313 13.37 -14.93 5.09
C VAL A 313 12.91 -14.84 6.53
N CYS A 314 11.91 -15.65 6.88
CA CYS A 314 11.40 -15.77 8.24
C CYS A 314 12.13 -16.90 8.96
N GLU A 315 12.59 -16.64 10.18
CA GLU A 315 13.18 -17.59 11.10
C GLU A 315 12.28 -17.74 12.33
N GLU A 316 11.87 -18.95 12.64
CA GLU A 316 10.99 -19.28 13.77
C GLU A 316 11.33 -20.70 14.26
N ASP A 317 11.57 -20.85 15.56
CA ASP A 317 11.86 -22.14 16.22
C ASP A 317 12.95 -22.98 15.51
N GLY A 318 13.98 -22.31 14.98
CA GLY A 318 15.09 -22.95 14.26
C GLY A 318 14.76 -23.39 12.84
N THR A 319 13.54 -23.12 12.36
CA THR A 319 13.13 -23.30 10.97
C THR A 319 13.26 -22.00 10.20
N SER A 320 13.49 -22.09 8.89
CA SER A 320 13.58 -20.94 8.00
C SER A 320 12.65 -21.11 6.80
N ARG A 321 11.87 -20.07 6.50
CA ARG A 321 10.90 -20.03 5.40
C ARG A 321 11.19 -18.82 4.54
N THR A 322 11.14 -19.00 3.22
CA THR A 322 11.33 -17.91 2.26
C THR A 322 10.00 -17.45 1.71
N GLY A 323 9.84 -16.14 1.61
CA GLY A 323 8.68 -15.47 1.05
C GLY A 323 9.09 -14.28 0.19
N SER A 324 8.10 -13.64 -0.39
CA SER A 324 8.23 -12.40 -1.16
C SER A 324 7.09 -11.47 -0.75
N GLY A 325 7.17 -10.20 -1.12
CA GLY A 325 6.13 -9.27 -0.74
C GLY A 325 6.51 -7.82 -0.92
N VAL A 326 5.62 -6.94 -0.45
CA VAL A 326 5.90 -5.51 -0.42
C VAL A 326 6.56 -5.14 0.90
N TYR A 327 7.70 -4.47 0.77
CA TYR A 327 8.34 -3.69 1.82
C TYR A 327 8.17 -2.22 1.43
N GLU A 328 7.08 -1.62 1.91
CA GLU A 328 6.84 -0.19 1.73
C GLU A 328 7.55 0.58 2.85
N PHE A 329 8.20 1.67 2.48
CA PHE A 329 8.80 2.56 3.47
C PHE A 329 8.73 4.03 3.06
N ALA A 330 8.83 4.89 4.06
CA ALA A 330 9.14 6.29 3.88
C ALA A 330 10.12 6.74 4.95
N HIS A 331 11.20 7.41 4.55
CA HIS A 331 12.17 8.01 5.46
C HIS A 331 12.12 9.53 5.35
N THR A 332 12.12 10.23 6.49
CA THR A 332 12.13 11.69 6.51
C THR A 332 13.37 12.24 5.82
N ARG A 333 13.17 13.32 5.04
CA ARG A 333 14.27 14.04 4.38
C ARG A 333 14.94 15.06 5.31
N SER A 334 14.51 15.14 6.57
CA SER A 334 15.07 16.06 7.55
C SER A 334 16.57 15.77 7.75
N PRO A 335 17.47 16.75 7.52
CA PRO A 335 18.90 16.55 7.75
C PRO A 335 19.26 16.39 9.22
N ALA A 336 18.34 16.69 10.14
CA ALA A 336 18.53 16.53 11.59
C ALA A 336 18.18 15.13 12.09
N TYR A 337 17.44 14.32 11.32
CA TYR A 337 17.05 12.99 11.75
C TYR A 337 18.19 11.99 11.53
N ARG A 338 18.41 11.11 12.52
CA ARG A 338 19.31 9.96 12.43
C ARG A 338 18.53 8.76 12.92
N TYR A 339 18.40 7.76 12.07
CA TYR A 339 17.77 6.50 12.44
C TYR A 339 18.64 5.75 13.46
N GLU A 340 17.99 5.12 14.44
CA GLU A 340 18.62 4.27 15.45
C GLU A 340 17.90 2.92 15.53
N PRO A 341 18.62 1.78 15.54
CA PRO A 341 18.01 0.46 15.68
C PRO A 341 17.51 0.22 17.11
N ALA A 342 16.49 -0.63 17.23
CA ALA A 342 15.91 -1.03 18.50
C ALA A 342 15.68 -2.54 18.55
N ALA A 343 15.99 -3.19 19.67
CA ALA A 343 15.65 -4.60 19.89
C ALA A 343 14.23 -4.73 20.45
N VAL A 344 13.61 -5.90 20.30
CA VAL A 344 12.38 -6.23 21.04
C VAL A 344 12.72 -6.23 22.54
N SER A 345 12.07 -5.36 23.31
CA SER A 345 12.16 -5.40 24.78
C SER A 345 11.56 -6.71 25.31
N GLY A 346 12.32 -7.36 26.21
CA GLY A 346 12.14 -8.73 26.71
C GLY A 346 10.73 -9.15 27.05
#